data_AF-A0A1J3GP40-F1
#
_entry.id   AF-A0A1J3GP40-F1
#
_cell.length_a   1.000
_cell.length_b   1.000
_cell.length_c   1.000
_cell.angle_alpha   90.00
_cell.angle_beta   90.00
_cell.angle_gamma   90.00
#
_symmetry.space_group_name_H-M   'P 1'
#
loop_
_entity.id
_entity.type
_entity.pdbx_description
1 polymer ?
#
loop_
_entity_poly.entity_id
_entity_poly.type
_entity_poly.pdbx_seq_one_letter_code
_entity_poly.pdbx_strand_id
1 'polypeptide(L)'
;LWTLGTFVVTAFLAGSITTITKIMPRHKQKPPQPDNYTIALQKALMFFNAQKSGKLPKDNNVTWRGNSCMQDGKGEAGEFYKDLVGGYYDAGDAIKFNFPMSYAMTLLSWSVIEYSAKYEAAGELNHVKELIKWGTDYFLKTFNTSADTIYVMVEQVGSGITGKGSKVHNDHSCWMRPEDIDYQR
;
A
#
# COMPACT_ATOMS: atom_id res chain seq x y z
N LEU A 1 -17.16 67.18 22.69
CA LEU A 1 -16.62 67.31 21.31
C LEU A 1 -15.44 66.37 21.07
N TRP A 2 -14.40 66.39 21.92
CA TRP A 2 -13.24 65.50 21.79
C TRP A 2 -13.57 63.99 21.83
N THR A 3 -14.39 63.55 22.78
CA THR A 3 -14.77 62.14 22.94
C THR A 3 -15.53 61.57 21.74
N LEU A 4 -16.46 62.34 21.18
CA LEU A 4 -17.21 61.94 19.98
C LEU A 4 -16.30 61.83 18.75
N GLY A 5 -15.34 62.75 18.61
CA GLY A 5 -14.32 62.69 17.55
C GLY A 5 -13.46 61.44 17.64
N THR A 6 -13.04 61.04 18.85
CA THR A 6 -12.24 59.83 19.06
C THR A 6 -13.00 58.56 18.68
N PHE A 7 -14.29 58.46 19.00
CA PHE A 7 -15.14 57.32 18.62
C PHE A 7 -15.34 57.20 17.11
N VAL A 8 -15.54 58.34 16.43
CA VAL A 8 -15.70 58.35 14.96
C VAL A 8 -14.40 57.89 14.28
N VAL A 9 -13.24 58.36 14.76
CA VAL A 9 -11.93 57.98 14.19
C VAL A 9 -11.63 56.50 14.41
N THR A 10 -11.90 55.95 15.59
CA THR A 10 -11.70 54.51 15.86
C THR A 10 -12.64 53.63 15.06
N ALA A 11 -13.92 54.03 14.90
CA ALA A 11 -14.86 53.30 14.06
C ALA A 11 -14.43 53.29 12.58
N PHE A 12 -13.92 54.43 12.08
CA PHE A 12 -13.42 54.53 10.71
C PHE A 12 -12.17 53.68 10.47
N LEU A 13 -11.24 53.64 11.44
CA LEU A 13 -10.05 52.79 11.41
C LEU A 13 -10.41 51.29 11.43
N ALA A 14 -11.35 50.89 12.28
CA ALA A 14 -11.82 49.50 12.34
C ALA A 14 -12.54 49.08 11.04
N GLY A 15 -13.37 49.97 10.48
CA GLY A 15 -14.06 49.76 9.21
C GLY A 15 -13.11 49.66 8.02
N SER A 16 -12.05 50.47 8.00
CA SER A 16 -11.04 50.43 6.93
C SER A 16 -10.17 49.18 7.00
N ILE A 17 -9.73 48.74 8.18
CA ILE A 17 -8.98 47.48 8.37
C ILE A 17 -9.80 46.27 7.92
N THR A 18 -11.09 46.20 8.29
CA THR A 18 -11.98 45.09 7.89
C THR A 18 -12.27 45.07 6.40
N THR A 19 -12.34 46.25 5.77
CA THR A 19 -12.50 46.37 4.32
C THR A 19 -11.22 45.94 3.58
N ILE A 20 -10.05 46.39 4.04
CA ILE A 20 -8.75 45.99 3.47
C ILE A 20 -8.55 44.48 3.57
N THR A 21 -8.82 43.88 4.73
CA THR A 21 -8.66 42.43 4.94
C THR A 21 -9.62 41.58 4.11
N LYS A 22 -10.79 42.09 3.75
CA LYS A 22 -11.74 41.41 2.84
C LYS A 22 -11.42 41.60 1.36
N ILE A 23 -10.88 42.77 0.97
CA ILE A 23 -10.57 43.10 -0.43
C ILE A 23 -9.20 42.56 -0.84
N MET A 24 -8.25 42.46 0.10
CA MET A 24 -6.91 41.98 -0.20
C MET A 24 -6.98 40.51 -0.64
N PRO A 25 -6.61 40.19 -1.89
CA PRO A 25 -6.64 38.82 -2.37
C PRO A 25 -5.68 38.01 -1.50
N ARG A 26 -6.24 37.05 -0.73
CA ARG A 26 -5.42 36.04 -0.06
C ARG A 26 -4.72 35.25 -1.15
N HIS A 27 -3.47 35.59 -1.41
CA HIS A 27 -2.59 34.78 -2.24
C HIS A 27 -2.35 33.49 -1.45
N LYS A 28 -3.21 32.49 -1.66
CA LYS A 28 -2.93 31.14 -1.17
C LYS A 28 -1.67 30.72 -1.89
N GLN A 29 -0.55 30.72 -1.19
CA GLN A 29 0.67 30.17 -1.75
C GLN A 29 0.36 28.74 -2.17
N LYS A 30 0.68 28.42 -3.42
CA LYS A 30 0.62 27.02 -3.86
C LYS A 30 1.54 26.23 -2.94
N PRO A 31 1.12 25.06 -2.45
CA PRO A 31 2.01 24.21 -1.69
C PRO A 31 3.29 23.99 -2.51
N PRO A 32 4.47 24.00 -1.86
CA PRO A 32 5.72 23.74 -2.55
C PRO A 32 5.66 22.39 -3.25
N GLN A 33 6.34 22.28 -4.39
CA GLN A 33 6.45 20.99 -5.07
C GLN A 33 7.13 19.97 -4.16
N PRO A 34 6.75 18.68 -4.21
CA PRO A 34 7.42 17.65 -3.46
C PRO A 34 8.92 17.59 -3.82
N ASP A 35 9.77 17.34 -2.84
CA ASP A 35 11.19 17.09 -3.11
C ASP A 35 11.40 15.70 -3.74
N ASN A 36 12.62 15.47 -4.24
CA ASN A 36 12.97 14.21 -4.92
C ASN A 36 12.82 12.98 -4.01
N TYR A 37 13.02 13.10 -2.70
CA TYR A 37 12.85 11.98 -1.77
C TYR A 37 11.38 11.63 -1.58
N THR A 38 10.52 12.64 -1.52
CA THR A 38 9.07 12.48 -1.45
C THR A 38 8.56 11.79 -2.71
N ILE A 39 9.01 12.22 -3.89
CA ILE A 39 8.66 11.58 -5.18
C ILE A 39 9.17 10.13 -5.22
N ALA A 40 10.40 9.89 -4.78
CA ALA A 40 10.98 8.55 -4.73
C ALA A 40 10.20 7.63 -3.79
N LEU A 41 9.83 8.11 -2.60
CA LEU A 41 9.04 7.36 -1.62
C LEU A 41 7.66 6.98 -2.19
N GLN A 42 6.96 7.93 -2.81
CA GLN A 42 5.66 7.69 -3.45
C GLN A 42 5.75 6.57 -4.50
N LYS A 43 6.78 6.61 -5.34
CA LYS A 43 7.02 5.58 -6.36
C LYS A 43 7.40 4.23 -5.74
N ALA A 44 8.21 4.22 -4.69
CA ALA A 44 8.59 3.00 -3.98
C ALA A 44 7.39 2.32 -3.32
N LEU A 45 6.45 3.08 -2.75
CA LEU A 45 5.22 2.52 -2.19
C LEU A 45 4.26 2.06 -3.31
N MET A 46 4.20 2.78 -4.43
CA MET A 46 3.43 2.36 -5.60
C MET A 46 3.93 1.03 -6.20
N PHE A 47 5.22 0.70 -6.08
CA PHE A 47 5.75 -0.61 -6.45
C PHE A 47 5.07 -1.74 -5.67
N PHE A 48 4.85 -1.59 -4.36
CA PHE A 48 4.10 -2.60 -3.59
C PHE A 48 2.66 -2.74 -4.09
N ASN A 49 1.95 -1.65 -4.40
CA ASN A 49 0.61 -1.75 -5.02
C ASN A 49 0.62 -2.56 -6.31
N ALA A 50 1.69 -2.40 -7.10
CA ALA A 50 1.89 -3.12 -8.35
C ALA A 50 2.26 -4.59 -8.15
N GLN A 51 2.62 -5.03 -6.95
CA GLN A 51 2.92 -6.43 -6.61
C GLN A 51 1.77 -7.16 -5.90
N LYS A 52 0.68 -6.48 -5.52
CA LYS A 52 -0.44 -7.14 -4.81
C LYS A 52 -1.03 -8.28 -5.64
N SER A 53 -1.24 -9.44 -5.03
CA SER A 53 -1.96 -10.60 -5.60
C SER A 53 -3.37 -10.70 -5.01
N GLY A 54 -4.33 -11.29 -5.72
CA GLY A 54 -5.69 -11.48 -5.22
C GLY A 54 -6.67 -10.40 -5.68
N LYS A 55 -7.71 -10.16 -4.87
CA LYS A 55 -8.76 -9.18 -5.17
C LYS A 55 -8.31 -7.77 -4.81
N LEU A 56 -7.88 -6.98 -5.80
CA LEU A 56 -7.35 -5.65 -5.56
C LEU A 56 -8.41 -4.70 -4.99
N PRO A 57 -8.02 -3.80 -4.06
CA PRO A 57 -8.89 -2.76 -3.56
C PRO A 57 -9.16 -1.72 -4.65
N LYS A 58 -10.32 -1.05 -4.60
CA LYS A 58 -10.76 -0.09 -5.64
C LYS A 58 -9.79 1.09 -5.81
N ASP A 59 -9.07 1.42 -4.75
CA ASP A 59 -8.12 2.52 -4.62
C ASP A 59 -6.65 2.06 -4.72
N ASN A 60 -6.37 0.91 -5.36
CA ASN A 60 -4.99 0.43 -5.56
C ASN A 60 -4.10 1.39 -6.39
N ASN A 61 -4.69 2.34 -7.13
CA ASN A 61 -3.99 3.37 -7.91
C ASN A 61 -2.94 2.84 -8.93
N VAL A 62 -3.04 1.58 -9.32
CA VAL A 62 -2.24 0.96 -10.41
C VAL A 62 -3.20 0.47 -11.49
N THR A 63 -3.43 1.30 -12.50
CA THR A 63 -4.52 1.13 -13.49
C THR A 63 -4.38 -0.07 -14.43
N TRP A 64 -3.18 -0.61 -14.54
CA TRP A 64 -2.86 -1.75 -15.40
C TRP A 64 -2.87 -3.10 -14.66
N ARG A 65 -3.12 -3.10 -13.35
CA ARG A 65 -3.27 -4.30 -12.52
C ARG A 65 -4.73 -4.64 -12.29
N GLY A 66 -5.06 -5.93 -12.23
CA GLY A 66 -6.40 -6.45 -11.95
C GLY A 66 -6.41 -7.58 -10.92
N ASN A 67 -7.61 -8.11 -10.65
CA ASN A 67 -7.76 -9.25 -9.76
C ASN A 67 -7.07 -10.47 -10.36
N SER A 68 -6.29 -11.18 -9.56
CA SER A 68 -5.43 -12.27 -10.02
C SER A 68 -5.34 -13.38 -8.98
N CYS A 69 -5.01 -14.61 -9.39
CA CYS A 69 -4.80 -15.76 -8.50
C CYS A 69 -5.93 -16.02 -7.48
N MET A 70 -7.18 -15.85 -7.89
CA MET A 70 -8.37 -15.93 -7.03
C MET A 70 -8.71 -17.34 -6.53
N GLN A 71 -7.93 -18.35 -6.94
CA GLN A 71 -8.08 -19.74 -6.53
C GLN A 71 -6.99 -20.22 -5.58
N ASP A 72 -6.01 -19.37 -5.25
CA ASP A 72 -4.91 -19.74 -4.35
C ASP A 72 -5.43 -20.27 -3.00
N GLY A 73 -5.01 -21.48 -2.64
CA GLY A 73 -5.40 -22.17 -1.39
C GLY A 73 -6.79 -22.80 -1.39
N LYS A 74 -7.49 -22.85 -2.53
CA LYS A 74 -8.78 -23.55 -2.66
C LYS A 74 -8.60 -24.93 -3.27
N GLY A 75 -9.38 -25.90 -2.80
CA GLY A 75 -9.53 -27.21 -3.46
C GLY A 75 -8.70 -28.35 -2.86
N GLU A 76 -7.78 -28.07 -1.94
CA GLU A 76 -7.03 -29.12 -1.22
C GLU A 76 -7.79 -29.54 0.05
N ALA A 77 -8.40 -30.72 0.00
CA ALA A 77 -9.09 -31.30 1.14
C ALA A 77 -8.08 -31.82 2.17
N GLY A 78 -8.24 -31.44 3.44
CA GLY A 78 -7.39 -31.89 4.55
C GLY A 78 -6.34 -30.88 5.01
N GLU A 79 -6.16 -29.79 4.27
CA GLU A 79 -5.29 -28.69 4.68
C GLU A 79 -5.95 -27.80 5.73
N PHE A 80 -5.14 -27.22 6.63
CA PHE A 80 -5.65 -26.29 7.64
C PHE A 80 -6.04 -24.93 7.04
N TYR A 81 -5.52 -24.60 5.86
CA TYR A 81 -5.83 -23.37 5.12
C TYR A 81 -6.96 -23.61 4.11
N LYS A 82 -7.75 -22.57 3.84
CA LYS A 82 -8.91 -22.63 2.91
C LYS A 82 -8.97 -21.47 1.92
N ASP A 83 -8.12 -20.47 2.12
CA ASP A 83 -8.03 -19.27 1.32
C ASP A 83 -6.62 -18.71 1.48
N LEU A 84 -5.86 -18.63 0.38
CA LEU A 84 -4.54 -18.01 0.34
C LEU A 84 -4.52 -16.86 -0.68
N VAL A 85 -5.68 -16.33 -1.05
CA VAL A 85 -5.79 -15.13 -1.91
C VAL A 85 -5.29 -13.91 -1.16
N GLY A 86 -4.43 -13.11 -1.77
CA GLY A 86 -3.82 -11.92 -1.16
C GLY A 86 -2.29 -11.97 -1.22
N GLY A 87 -1.63 -11.09 -0.46
CA GLY A 87 -0.17 -11.03 -0.37
C GLY A 87 0.46 -10.35 -1.58
N TYR A 88 1.77 -10.56 -1.74
CA TYR A 88 2.58 -9.94 -2.78
C TYR A 88 3.26 -10.98 -3.67
N TYR A 89 3.33 -10.72 -4.97
CA TYR A 89 4.27 -11.42 -5.82
C TYR A 89 5.71 -11.03 -5.47
N ASP A 90 6.61 -11.99 -5.49
CA ASP A 90 7.98 -11.82 -5.00
C ASP A 90 8.81 -10.88 -5.90
N ALA A 91 8.78 -11.12 -7.21
CA ALA A 91 9.60 -10.37 -8.15
C ALA A 91 8.85 -10.10 -9.47
N GLY A 92 9.43 -10.51 -10.61
CA GLY A 92 8.78 -10.44 -11.92
C GLY A 92 7.92 -11.67 -12.25
N ASP A 93 7.92 -12.65 -11.36
CA ASP A 93 7.06 -13.84 -11.41
C ASP A 93 5.77 -13.60 -10.62
N ALA A 94 4.84 -14.56 -10.65
CA ALA A 94 3.61 -14.51 -9.85
C ALA A 94 3.65 -15.47 -8.65
N ILE A 95 4.84 -15.89 -8.21
CA ILE A 95 5.00 -16.74 -7.02
C ILE A 95 4.93 -15.89 -5.76
N LYS A 96 4.27 -16.43 -4.72
CA LYS A 96 4.30 -15.86 -3.38
C LYS A 96 5.30 -16.64 -2.53
N PHE A 97 6.52 -16.15 -2.43
CA PHE A 97 7.51 -16.67 -1.49
C PHE A 97 7.39 -15.95 -0.14
N ASN A 98 6.97 -16.66 0.91
CA ASN A 98 6.66 -15.99 2.19
C ASN A 98 7.91 -15.51 2.93
N PHE A 99 9.07 -16.15 2.72
CA PHE A 99 10.31 -15.74 3.36
C PHE A 99 10.75 -14.32 2.95
N PRO A 100 11.02 -14.01 1.67
CA PRO A 100 11.33 -12.64 1.24
C PRO A 100 10.17 -11.66 1.48
N MET A 101 8.91 -12.09 1.33
CA MET A 101 7.76 -11.24 1.63
C MET A 101 7.74 -10.81 3.10
N SER A 102 7.99 -11.74 4.04
CA SER A 102 7.98 -11.44 5.47
C SER A 102 9.11 -10.47 5.84
N TYR A 103 10.31 -10.68 5.28
CA TYR A 103 11.42 -9.75 5.41
C TYR A 103 11.08 -8.34 4.91
N ALA A 104 10.47 -8.23 3.72
CA ALA A 104 10.05 -6.95 3.16
C ALA A 104 9.01 -6.25 4.05
N MET A 105 8.03 -6.98 4.58
CA MET A 105 7.03 -6.42 5.50
C MET A 105 7.63 -6.01 6.85
N THR A 106 8.62 -6.75 7.36
CA THR A 106 9.37 -6.37 8.56
C THR A 106 10.13 -5.06 8.35
N LEU A 107 10.88 -4.93 7.24
CA LEU A 107 11.61 -3.69 6.96
C LEU A 107 10.69 -2.49 6.72
N LEU A 108 9.59 -2.69 5.99
CA LEU A 108 8.59 -1.63 5.75
C LEU A 108 7.91 -1.21 7.06
N SER A 109 7.64 -2.15 7.96
CA SER A 109 7.11 -1.83 9.29
C SER A 109 8.13 -1.10 10.15
N TRP A 110 9.38 -1.53 10.12
CA TRP A 110 10.47 -0.88 10.86
C TRP A 110 10.68 0.56 10.38
N SER A 111 10.66 0.81 9.06
CA SER A 111 10.79 2.18 8.54
C SER A 111 9.68 3.10 9.02
N VAL A 112 8.45 2.60 9.19
CA VAL A 112 7.34 3.37 9.77
C VAL A 112 7.54 3.64 11.25
N ILE A 113 8.07 2.67 12.02
CA ILE A 113 8.40 2.87 13.45
C ILE A 113 9.43 4.00 13.60
N GLU A 114 10.51 3.97 12.81
CA GLU A 114 11.60 4.97 12.88
C GLU A 114 11.20 6.34 12.33
N TYR A 115 10.45 6.36 11.23
CA TYR A 115 10.24 7.57 10.41
C TYR A 115 8.78 7.97 10.25
N SER A 116 7.88 7.56 11.16
CA SER A 116 6.44 7.84 11.11
C SER A 116 6.12 9.30 10.77
N ALA A 117 6.76 10.26 11.43
CA ALA A 117 6.54 11.69 11.20
C ALA A 117 6.97 12.15 9.78
N LYS A 118 7.92 11.45 9.14
CA LYS A 118 8.34 11.74 7.76
C LYS A 118 7.36 11.18 6.75
N TYR A 119 6.81 9.98 7.00
CA TYR A 119 5.70 9.45 6.22
C TYR A 119 4.46 10.35 6.31
N GLU A 120 4.14 10.86 7.51
CA GLU A 120 3.04 11.82 7.71
C GLU A 120 3.28 13.10 6.91
N ALA A 121 4.48 13.68 7.01
CA ALA A 121 4.84 14.89 6.28
C ALA A 121 4.80 14.68 4.74
N ALA A 122 5.10 13.48 4.26
CA ALA A 122 5.00 13.10 2.85
C ALA A 122 3.56 12.76 2.41
N GLY A 123 2.60 12.67 3.33
CA GLY A 123 1.22 12.25 3.05
C GLY A 123 1.06 10.74 2.79
N GLU A 124 2.07 9.95 3.12
CA GLU A 124 2.16 8.52 2.78
C GLU A 124 1.96 7.58 3.98
N LEU A 125 1.75 8.11 5.19
CA LEU A 125 1.62 7.28 6.41
C LEU A 125 0.47 6.27 6.34
N ASN A 126 -0.68 6.68 5.83
CA ASN A 126 -1.82 5.77 5.68
C ASN A 126 -1.56 4.75 4.57
N HIS A 127 -0.98 5.19 3.45
CA HIS A 127 -0.68 4.30 2.33
C HIS A 127 0.31 3.19 2.73
N VAL A 128 1.42 3.52 3.40
CA VAL A 128 2.38 2.51 3.86
C VAL A 128 1.76 1.56 4.89
N LYS A 129 0.88 2.04 5.77
CA LYS A 129 0.15 1.18 6.72
C LYS A 129 -0.78 0.20 6.00
N GLU A 130 -1.48 0.64 4.96
CA GLU A 130 -2.32 -0.25 4.13
C GLU A 130 -1.48 -1.30 3.39
N LEU A 131 -0.29 -0.94 2.92
CA LEU A 131 0.64 -1.89 2.29
C LEU A 131 1.13 -2.96 3.28
N ILE A 132 1.53 -2.54 4.49
CA ILE A 132 1.92 -3.47 5.56
C ILE A 132 0.74 -4.37 5.91
N LYS A 133 -0.43 -3.77 6.13
CA LYS A 133 -1.67 -4.47 6.47
C LYS A 133 -2.00 -5.53 5.41
N TRP A 134 -1.90 -5.21 4.12
CA TRP A 134 -2.15 -6.16 3.04
C TRP A 134 -1.26 -7.41 3.13
N GLY A 135 0.03 -7.23 3.40
CA GLY A 135 0.97 -8.35 3.58
C GLY A 135 0.70 -9.14 4.85
N THR A 136 0.47 -8.47 5.98
CA THR A 136 0.22 -9.14 7.26
C THR A 136 -1.12 -9.85 7.30
N ASP A 137 -2.17 -9.30 6.68
CA ASP A 137 -3.47 -9.94 6.55
C ASP A 137 -3.36 -11.25 5.75
N TYR A 138 -2.46 -11.30 4.76
CA TYR A 138 -2.15 -12.54 4.05
C TYR A 138 -1.40 -13.54 4.94
N PHE A 139 -0.41 -13.12 5.73
CA PHE A 139 0.29 -14.06 6.64
C PHE A 139 -0.65 -14.70 7.66
N LEU A 140 -1.67 -13.99 8.14
CA LEU A 140 -2.71 -14.56 9.00
C LEU A 140 -3.51 -15.69 8.33
N LYS A 141 -3.44 -15.85 7.00
CA LYS A 141 -4.05 -16.97 6.28
C LYS A 141 -3.14 -18.18 6.16
N THR A 142 -1.83 -18.02 6.41
CA THR A 142 -0.81 -19.04 6.13
C THR A 142 -0.58 -20.02 7.27
N PHE A 143 -1.21 -19.80 8.42
CA PHE A 143 -1.18 -20.72 9.57
C PHE A 143 -2.52 -20.64 10.31
N ASN A 144 -2.78 -21.60 11.21
CA ASN A 144 -3.97 -21.51 12.06
C ASN A 144 -3.77 -20.43 13.15
N THR A 145 -4.26 -19.22 12.89
CA THR A 145 -4.13 -18.07 13.81
C THR A 145 -4.89 -18.20 15.12
N SER A 146 -5.81 -19.15 15.21
CA SER A 146 -6.59 -19.41 16.43
C SER A 146 -6.01 -20.55 17.26
N ALA A 147 -4.91 -21.18 16.83
CA ALA A 147 -4.26 -22.24 17.58
C ALA A 147 -3.24 -21.69 18.60
N ASP A 148 -3.16 -22.34 19.76
CA ASP A 148 -2.15 -22.02 20.79
C ASP A 148 -0.73 -22.46 20.38
N THR A 149 -0.61 -23.31 19.36
CA THR A 149 0.66 -23.80 18.84
C THR A 149 0.56 -23.98 17.33
N ILE A 150 1.56 -23.49 16.60
CA ILE A 150 1.65 -23.59 15.15
C ILE A 150 2.53 -24.78 14.80
N TYR A 151 1.94 -25.83 14.23
CA TYR A 151 2.66 -27.04 13.79
C TYR A 151 2.95 -27.05 12.29
N VAL A 152 2.13 -26.33 11.51
CA VAL A 152 2.24 -26.26 10.06
C VAL A 152 1.98 -24.83 9.64
N MET A 153 2.73 -24.37 8.64
CA MET A 153 2.51 -23.09 7.98
C MET A 153 2.76 -23.23 6.48
N VAL A 154 2.04 -22.46 5.69
CA VAL A 154 2.29 -22.32 4.26
C VAL A 154 3.49 -21.40 4.10
N GLU A 155 4.51 -21.87 3.38
CA GLU A 155 5.71 -21.09 3.05
C GLU A 155 5.65 -20.47 1.64
N GLN A 156 4.82 -21.05 0.75
CA GLN A 156 4.79 -20.68 -0.65
C GLN A 156 3.43 -20.96 -1.30
N VAL A 157 3.07 -20.16 -2.30
CA VAL A 157 2.00 -20.48 -3.25
C VAL A 157 2.47 -20.18 -4.67
N GLY A 158 2.22 -21.10 -5.60
CA GLY A 158 2.84 -21.13 -6.92
C GLY A 158 4.12 -21.96 -6.94
N SER A 159 4.60 -22.28 -8.14
CA SER A 159 5.79 -23.10 -8.37
C SER A 159 6.64 -22.49 -9.48
N GLY A 160 7.96 -22.54 -9.32
CA GLY A 160 8.96 -22.00 -10.25
C GLY A 160 10.03 -23.03 -10.60
N ILE A 161 9.62 -24.25 -10.95
CA ILE A 161 10.56 -25.34 -11.21
C ILE A 161 11.24 -25.15 -12.57
N THR A 162 12.55 -24.95 -12.54
CA THR A 162 13.41 -24.76 -13.73
C THR A 162 14.28 -25.97 -14.08
N GLY A 163 14.11 -27.10 -13.38
CA GLY A 163 14.87 -28.32 -13.60
C GLY A 163 14.71 -28.87 -15.02
N LYS A 164 15.82 -29.29 -15.65
CA LYS A 164 15.80 -29.93 -16.98
C LYS A 164 14.86 -31.14 -16.97
N GLY A 165 13.82 -31.10 -17.80
CA GLY A 165 12.86 -32.20 -17.98
C GLY A 165 11.53 -32.06 -17.22
N SER A 166 11.33 -31.00 -16.44
CA SER A 166 9.99 -30.72 -15.89
C SER A 166 9.01 -30.46 -17.04
N LYS A 167 7.94 -31.25 -17.09
CA LYS A 167 6.80 -31.04 -18.00
C LYS A 167 5.63 -30.33 -17.31
N VAL A 168 5.78 -30.00 -16.03
CA VAL A 168 4.73 -29.33 -15.25
C VAL A 168 4.76 -27.85 -15.59
N HIS A 169 3.69 -27.38 -16.22
CA HIS A 169 3.49 -25.97 -16.48
C HIS A 169 3.41 -25.21 -15.16
N ASN A 170 4.28 -24.23 -15.01
CA ASN A 170 4.43 -23.45 -13.78
C ASN A 170 4.87 -22.03 -14.12
N ASP A 171 4.99 -21.19 -13.10
CA ASP A 171 5.18 -19.75 -13.21
C ASP A 171 6.38 -19.38 -14.10
N HIS A 172 7.54 -20.02 -13.88
CA HIS A 172 8.77 -19.69 -14.60
C HIS A 172 8.82 -20.26 -16.01
N SER A 173 7.84 -21.07 -16.41
CA SER A 173 7.66 -21.54 -17.79
C SER A 173 6.71 -20.66 -18.61
N CYS A 174 6.07 -19.67 -17.97
CA CYS A 174 5.06 -18.80 -18.56
C CYS A 174 5.55 -17.34 -18.60
N TRP A 175 5.18 -16.61 -19.65
CA TRP A 175 5.31 -15.15 -19.66
C TRP A 175 3.93 -14.54 -19.92
N MET A 176 3.24 -14.19 -18.84
CA MET A 176 1.86 -13.72 -18.92
C MET A 176 1.53 -12.75 -17.79
N ARG A 177 0.39 -12.08 -17.93
CA ARG A 177 -0.14 -11.24 -16.86
C ARG A 177 -0.65 -12.11 -15.71
N PRO A 178 -0.48 -11.70 -14.44
CA PRO A 178 -1.00 -12.46 -13.31
C PRO A 178 -2.53 -12.64 -13.36
N GLU A 179 -3.24 -11.74 -14.04
CA GLU A 179 -4.68 -11.81 -14.24
C GLU A 179 -5.13 -12.93 -15.22
N ASP A 180 -4.21 -13.45 -16.04
CA ASP A 180 -4.48 -14.45 -17.08
C ASP A 180 -3.96 -15.86 -16.72
N ILE A 181 -3.33 -16.02 -15.55
CA ILE A 181 -2.74 -17.29 -15.10
C ILE A 181 -3.76 -18.44 -15.13
N ASP A 182 -3.39 -19.53 -15.80
CA ASP A 182 -4.22 -20.73 -16.00
C ASP A 182 -3.56 -22.05 -15.55
N TYR A 183 -2.32 -21.99 -15.04
CA TYR A 183 -1.62 -23.15 -14.46
C TYR A 183 -1.95 -23.36 -12.98
N GLN A 184 -1.69 -24.58 -12.48
CA GLN A 184 -1.86 -24.92 -11.08
C GLN A 184 -0.83 -24.19 -10.20
N ARG A 185 -1.27 -23.72 -9.03
CA ARG A 185 -0.49 -22.90 -8.12
C ARG A 185 -0.64 -23.36 -6.68
#